data_AF-A0A1D4JG74-F1
#
_entry.id   AF-A0A1D4JG74-F1
#
_cell.length_a   1.000
_cell.length_b   1.000
_cell.length_c   1.000
_cell.angle_alpha   90.00
_cell.angle_beta   90.00
_cell.angle_gamma   90.00
#
_symmetry.space_group_name_H-M   'P 1'
#
loop_
_entity.id
_entity.type
_entity.pdbx_description
1 polymer ?
#
loop_
_entity_poly.entity_id
_entity_poly.type
_entity_poly.pdbx_seq_one_letter_code
_entity_poly.pdbx_strand_id
1 'polypeptide(L)' 'MLFIAIVLFVIAIVLLIYSITLLMGKDGTLFHLFSKEEKSLSSVQKLIIYIITIVLFVVSLVWLLNMI' A
#
# COMPACT_ATOMS: atom_id res chain seq x y z
N MET A 1 -17.59 13.64 -5.54
CA MET A 1 -16.24 13.32 -6.04
C MET A 1 -15.19 13.42 -4.92
N LEU A 2 -15.13 14.52 -4.16
CA LEU A 2 -14.24 14.67 -3.00
C LEU A 2 -14.30 13.48 -2.02
N PHE A 3 -15.50 13.03 -1.65
CA PHE A 3 -15.68 11.87 -0.76
C PHE A 3 -15.02 10.58 -1.30
N ILE A 4 -15.14 10.33 -2.61
CA ILE A 4 -14.53 9.16 -3.27
C ILE A 4 -13.00 9.29 -3.26
N ALA A 5 -12.47 10.49 -3.52
CA ALA A 5 -11.04 10.76 -3.47
C ALA A 5 -10.45 10.55 -2.06
N ILE A 6 -11.18 10.96 -1.02
CA ILE A 6 -10.80 10.72 0.39
C ILE A 6 -10.77 9.22 0.70
N VAL A 7 -11.80 8.46 0.31
CA VAL A 7 -11.84 7.01 0.53
C VAL A 7 -10.68 6.31 -0.18
N LEU A 8 -10.39 6.68 -1.43
CA LEU A 8 -9.25 6.13 -2.18
C LEU A 8 -7.90 6.50 -1.55
N PHE A 9 -7.77 7.71 -1.02
CA PHE A 9 -6.57 8.14 -0.32
C PHE A 9 -6.32 7.32 0.96
N VAL A 10 -7.37 7.04 1.75
CA VAL A 10 -7.27 6.18 2.93
C VAL A 10 -6.86 4.76 2.56
N ILE A 11 -7.45 4.19 1.50
CA ILE A 11 -7.08 2.84 1.01
C ILE A 11 -5.60 2.82 0.57
N ALA A 12 -5.14 3.84 -0.14
CA ALA A 12 -3.75 3.95 -0.57
C ALA A 12 -2.78 4.01 0.62
N ILE A 13 -3.14 4.72 1.71
CA ILE A 13 -2.35 4.74 2.96
C ILE A 13 -2.25 3.33 3.56
N VAL A 14 -3.38 2.62 3.66
CA VAL A 14 -3.41 1.25 4.23
C VAL A 14 -2.53 0.30 3.41
N LEU A 15 -2.62 0.38 2.08
CA LEU A 15 -1.77 -0.41 1.18
C LEU A 15 -0.30 -0.04 1.31
N LEU A 16 0.02 1.25 1.47
CA LEU A 16 1.40 1.72 1.63
C LEU A 16 2.00 1.13 2.91
N ILE A 17 1.29 1.23 4.03
CA ILE A 17 1.69 0.62 5.31
C ILE A 17 1.91 -0.88 5.14
N TYR A 18 0.98 -1.58 4.47
CA TYR A 18 1.12 -3.00 4.18
C TYR A 18 2.37 -3.34 3.36
N SER A 19 2.63 -2.60 2.29
CA SER A 19 3.80 -2.81 1.45
C SER A 19 5.12 -2.53 2.18
N ILE A 20 5.14 -1.56 3.10
CA ILE A 20 6.29 -1.28 3.98
C ILE A 20 6.52 -2.46 4.92
N THR A 21 5.47 -2.98 5.58
CA THR A 21 5.59 -4.17 6.44
C THR A 21 6.08 -5.39 5.67
N LEU A 22 5.57 -5.60 4.45
CA LEU A 22 5.97 -6.66 3.54
C LEU A 22 7.48 -6.58 3.19
N LEU A 23 7.98 -5.37 2.90
CA LEU A 23 9.39 -5.09 2.62
C LEU A 23 10.29 -5.27 3.83
N MET A 24 9.86 -4.78 4.99
CA MET A 24 10.63 -4.84 6.23
C MET A 24 10.73 -6.27 6.78
N GLY A 25 9.97 -7.23 6.24
CA GLY A 25 9.92 -8.61 6.74
C GLY A 25 9.47 -8.68 8.21
N LYS A 26 8.90 -7.60 8.72
CA LYS A 26 8.26 -7.55 10.03
C LYS A 26 6.85 -8.03 9.79
N ASP A 27 6.64 -9.32 10.05
CA ASP A 27 5.33 -9.93 10.21
C ASP A 27 4.65 -9.28 11.43
N GLY A 28 4.27 -8.01 11.28
CA GLY A 28 3.50 -7.29 12.26
C GLY A 28 2.24 -8.11 12.52
N THR A 29 1.95 -8.40 13.78
CA THR A 29 0.90 -9.31 14.26
C THR A 29 -0.49 -9.12 13.63
N LEU A 30 -0.75 -7.98 12.97
CA LEU A 30 -1.96 -7.69 12.21
C LEU A 30 -2.03 -8.36 10.82
N PHE A 31 -0.90 -8.72 10.21
CA PHE A 31 -0.83 -9.28 8.85
C PHE A 31 -0.60 -10.79 8.82
N HIS A 32 -0.57 -11.44 9.98
CA HIS A 32 -0.39 -12.88 10.12
C HIS A 32 -1.51 -13.71 9.46
N LEU A 33 -2.63 -13.08 9.09
CA LEU A 33 -3.72 -13.66 8.30
C LEU A 33 -3.34 -13.87 6.81
N PHE A 34 -2.37 -13.11 6.28
CA PHE A 34 -1.87 -13.21 4.91
C PHE A 34 -0.52 -13.96 4.80
N SER A 35 0.08 -14.32 5.94
CA SER A 35 1.47 -14.80 6.03
C SER A 35 1.72 -16.23 5.52
N LYS A 36 0.68 -17.02 5.24
CA LYS A 36 0.85 -18.34 4.60
C LYS A 36 1.30 -18.23 3.14
N GLU A 37 0.96 -17.14 2.44
CA GLU A 37 1.39 -16.87 1.06
C GLU A 37 2.55 -15.86 0.98
N GLU A 38 2.72 -14.96 1.96
CA GLU A 38 3.83 -13.97 1.98
C GLU A 38 5.24 -14.60 2.01
N LYS A 39 5.39 -15.83 2.51
CA LYS A 39 6.66 -16.57 2.49
C LYS A 39 7.09 -17.00 1.08
N SER A 40 6.21 -16.92 0.08
CA SER A 40 6.50 -17.32 -1.31
C SER A 40 6.92 -16.16 -2.22
N LEU A 41 6.72 -14.91 -1.80
CA LEU A 41 7.06 -13.73 -2.60
C LEU A 41 8.56 -13.45 -2.56
N SER A 42 9.18 -13.40 -3.74
CA SER A 42 10.58 -13.03 -3.89
C SER A 42 10.82 -11.57 -3.49
N SER A 43 12.03 -11.24 -3.03
CA SER A 43 12.43 -9.88 -2.66
C SER A 43 12.13 -8.84 -3.75
N VAL A 44 12.31 -9.23 -5.02
CA VAL A 44 12.02 -8.38 -6.18
C VAL A 44 10.53 -8.07 -6.30
N GLN A 45 9.65 -9.05 -6.10
CA GLN A 45 8.20 -8.83 -6.14
C GLN A 45 7.72 -7.92 -5.00
N LYS A 46 8.29 -8.07 -3.80
CA LYS A 46 7.99 -7.19 -2.66
C LYS A 46 8.36 -5.74 -2.97
N LEU A 47 9.52 -5.53 -3.58
CA LEU A 47 9.96 -4.21 -4.03
C LEU A 47 9.05 -3.61 -5.11
N ILE A 48 8.61 -4.42 -6.08
CA ILE A 48 7.68 -4.00 -7.13
C ILE A 48 6.34 -3.56 -6.52
N ILE A 49 5.78 -4.36 -5.60
CA ILE A 49 4.54 -4.03 -4.89
C ILE A 49 4.68 -2.68 -4.18
N TYR A 50 5.77 -2.46 -3.45
CA TYR A 50 6.04 -1.19 -2.79
C TYR A 50 6.10 0.00 -3.76
N ILE A 51 6.85 -0.13 -4.86
CA ILE A 51 6.97 0.94 -5.86
C ILE A 51 5.60 1.29 -6.47
N ILE A 52 4.82 0.27 -6.86
CA ILE A 52 3.47 0.47 -7.40
C ILE A 52 2.58 1.17 -6.37
N THR A 53 2.70 0.80 -5.10
CA THR A 53 1.89 1.39 -4.03
C THR A 53 2.27 2.85 -3.76
N ILE A 54 3.55 3.22 -3.88
CA ILE A 54 3.99 4.62 -3.85
C ILE A 54 3.37 5.40 -5.01
N VAL A 55 3.45 4.87 -6.23
CA VAL A 55 2.88 5.54 -7.41
C VAL A 55 1.38 5.75 -7.24
N LEU A 56 0.66 4.73 -6.77
CA LEU A 56 -0.77 4.81 -6.46
C LEU A 56 -1.08 5.91 -5.43
N PHE A 57 -0.28 5.98 -4.37
CA PHE A 57 -0.43 6.99 -3.32
C PHE A 57 -0.20 8.40 -3.88
N VAL A 58 0.85 8.61 -4.69
CA VAL A 58 1.16 9.91 -5.31
C VAL A 58 0.03 10.34 -6.25
N VAL A 59 -0.48 9.44 -7.09
CA VAL A 59 -1.61 9.74 -7.99
C VAL A 59 -2.85 10.11 -7.18
N SER A 60 -3.15 9.36 -6.11
CA SER A 60 -4.28 9.66 -5.23
C SER A 60 -4.12 11.00 -4.53
N LEU A 61 -2.90 11.37 -4.12
CA LEU A 61 -2.61 12.65 -3.47
C LEU A 61 -2.77 13.82 -4.45
N VAL A 62 -2.20 13.72 -5.65
CA VAL A 62 -2.34 14.75 -6.69
C VAL A 62 -3.80 14.94 -7.08
N TRP A 63 -4.56 13.86 -7.16
CA TRP A 63 -5.98 13.94 -7.48
C TRP A 63 -6.78 14.60 -6.35
N LEU A 64 -6.49 14.26 -5.09
CA LEU A 64 -7.10 14.89 -3.92
C LEU A 64 -6.80 16.40 -3.88
N LEU A 65 -5.54 16.78 -4.11
CA LEU A 65 -5.10 18.18 -4.14
C LEU A 65 -5.75 18.98 -5.27
N ASN A 66 -6.04 18.36 -6.43
CA ASN A 66 -6.76 19.02 -7.51
C ASN A 66 -8.27 19.16 -7.26
N MET A 67 -8.81 18.52 -6.21
CA MET A 67 -10.23 18.58 -5.85
C MET A 67 -10.54 19.48 -4.65
N ILE A 68 -9.50 19.95 -3.95
CA ILE A 68 -9.57 20.91 -2.84
C ILE A 68 -9.37 22.32 -3.37
#